data_AF-A0A1Q7GEM7-F1
#
_entry.id   AF-A0A1Q7GEM7-F1
#
_cell.length_a   1.000
_cell.length_b   1.000
_cell.length_c   1.000
_cell.angle_alpha   90.00
_cell.angle_beta   90.00
_cell.angle_gamma   90.00
#
_symmetry.space_group_name_H-M   'P 1'
#
loop_
_entity.id
_entity.type
_entity.pdbx_description
1 polymer ?
#
loop_
_entity_poly.entity_id
_entity_poly.type
_entity_poly.pdbx_seq_one_letter_code
_entity_poly.pdbx_strand_id
1 'polypeptide(L)'
;MAVVNEGTGVEARIPGLDIAGKTGTAQTVANSRADRGQDHAWFAAFAPVRDPEVVVVVLVERGGKGGQVAAPIARKILNAIFFEKVAAVEIAG
;
A
#
# COMPACT_ATOMS: atom_id res chain seq x y z
N MET A 1 12.34 -0.72 -8.58
CA MET A 1 12.44 -0.63 -7.11
C MET A 1 12.55 0.78 -6.54
N ALA A 2 12.81 1.83 -7.35
CA ALA A 2 13.11 3.18 -6.86
C ALA A 2 12.00 3.85 -6.01
N VAL A 3 10.72 3.54 -6.19
CA VAL A 3 9.63 4.26 -5.48
C VAL A 3 9.50 3.87 -4.01
N VAL A 4 9.75 2.61 -3.66
CA VAL A 4 9.68 2.13 -2.26
C VAL A 4 11.00 2.31 -1.54
N ASN A 5 12.13 2.21 -2.24
CA ASN A 5 13.45 2.38 -1.62
C ASN A 5 13.92 3.84 -1.57
N GLU A 6 13.55 4.68 -2.56
CA GLU A 6 14.10 6.03 -2.75
C GLU A 6 13.06 7.05 -3.28
N GLY A 7 11.76 6.78 -3.13
CA GLY A 7 10.70 7.62 -3.71
C GLY A 7 9.49 7.83 -2.81
N THR A 8 8.35 8.18 -3.41
CA THR A 8 7.14 8.56 -2.66
C THR A 8 6.49 7.41 -1.89
N GLY A 9 6.91 6.16 -2.10
CA GLY A 9 6.39 4.96 -1.45
C GLY A 9 7.26 4.44 -0.31
N VAL A 10 8.21 5.23 0.21
CA VAL A 10 9.14 4.80 1.29
C VAL A 10 8.42 4.26 2.53
N GLU A 11 7.24 4.78 2.84
CA GLU A 11 6.42 4.31 3.96
C GLU A 11 5.92 2.85 3.81
N ALA A 12 6.06 2.25 2.62
CA ALA A 12 5.76 0.84 2.39
C ALA A 12 6.93 -0.11 2.72
N ARG A 13 8.13 0.40 3.04
CA ARG A 13 9.34 -0.42 3.21
C ARG A 13 9.26 -1.35 4.42
N ILE A 14 9.67 -2.60 4.23
CA ILE A 14 9.83 -3.60 5.29
C ILE A 14 11.25 -4.17 5.21
N PRO A 15 12.07 -4.09 6.28
CA PRO A 15 13.38 -4.73 6.32
C PRO A 15 13.26 -6.25 6.05
N GLY A 16 14.04 -6.77 5.12
CA GLY A 16 14.05 -8.20 4.78
C GLY A 16 13.02 -8.63 3.74
N LEU A 17 12.16 -7.74 3.25
CA LEU A 17 11.24 -8.02 2.14
C LEU A 17 11.44 -7.00 1.01
N ASP A 18 11.81 -7.49 -0.17
CA ASP A 18 11.88 -6.68 -1.38
C ASP A 18 10.46 -6.39 -1.89
N ILE A 19 10.09 -5.11 -1.92
CA ILE A 19 8.77 -4.64 -2.34
C ILE A 19 8.91 -3.70 -3.54
N ALA A 20 8.12 -3.93 -4.59
CA ALA A 20 7.96 -2.97 -5.67
C ALA A 20 6.55 -2.40 -5.64
N GLY A 21 6.42 -1.08 -5.73
CA GLY A 21 5.12 -0.44 -5.69
C GLY A 21 5.13 0.96 -6.32
N LYS A 22 3.93 1.49 -6.49
CA LYS A 22 3.68 2.83 -7.02
C LYS A 22 2.64 3.53 -6.18
N THR A 23 2.91 4.79 -5.84
CA THR A 23 1.92 5.69 -5.25
C THR A 23 1.15 6.42 -6.35
N GLY A 24 -0.15 6.59 -6.12
CA GLY A 24 -1.02 7.49 -6.88
C GLY A 24 -1.69 8.48 -5.93
N THR A 25 -2.09 9.62 -6.47
CA THR A 25 -2.94 10.59 -5.79
C THR A 25 -3.90 11.08 -6.87
N ALA A 26 -5.17 10.68 -6.77
CA ALA A 26 -6.17 11.05 -7.76
C ALA A 26 -7.00 12.20 -7.22
N GLN A 27 -6.98 13.34 -7.89
CA GLN A 27 -7.78 14.50 -7.46
C GLN A 27 -9.27 14.19 -7.60
N THR A 28 -10.03 14.49 -6.57
CA THR A 28 -11.49 14.46 -6.64
C THR A 28 -11.96 15.68 -7.43
N VAL A 29 -12.78 15.48 -8.48
CA VAL A 29 -13.44 16.59 -9.19
C VAL A 29 -14.48 17.21 -8.26
N ALA A 30 -14.15 18.38 -7.72
CA ALA A 30 -15.02 19.13 -6.85
C ALA A 30 -16.15 19.77 -7.67
N ASN A 31 -17.39 19.30 -7.53
CA ASN A 31 -18.57 19.91 -8.17
C ASN A 31 -18.95 21.26 -7.54
N SER A 32 -18.25 21.67 -6.48
CA SER A 32 -18.42 22.96 -5.79
C SER A 32 -17.11 23.39 -5.10
N ARG A 33 -16.94 24.68 -4.80
CA ARG A 33 -15.76 25.16 -4.03
C ARG A 33 -15.66 24.56 -2.62
N ALA A 34 -16.76 24.02 -2.09
CA ALA A 34 -16.82 23.30 -0.82
C ALA A 34 -16.38 21.83 -0.93
N ASP A 35 -16.42 21.25 -2.13
CA ASP A 35 -16.00 19.87 -2.43
C ASP A 35 -14.52 19.76 -2.82
N ARG A 36 -13.70 20.78 -2.56
CA ARG A 36 -12.22 20.69 -2.63
C ARG A 36 -11.74 19.78 -1.50
N GLY A 37 -12.07 18.50 -1.58
CA GLY A 37 -12.26 17.66 -0.41
C GLY A 37 -11.45 16.39 -0.46
N GLN A 38 -10.13 16.57 -0.54
CA GLN A 38 -9.07 15.56 -0.40
C GLN A 38 -8.96 14.57 -1.56
N ASP A 39 -7.75 14.47 -2.10
CA ASP A 39 -7.41 13.50 -3.14
C ASP A 39 -7.64 12.07 -2.64
N HIS A 40 -7.91 11.12 -3.53
CA HIS A 40 -7.87 9.71 -3.20
C HIS A 40 -6.42 9.25 -3.05
N ALA A 41 -6.09 8.63 -1.91
CA ALA A 41 -4.78 8.07 -1.67
C ALA A 41 -4.71 6.65 -2.24
N TRP A 42 -3.80 6.44 -3.19
CA TRP A 42 -3.59 5.15 -3.83
C TRP A 42 -2.18 4.61 -3.57
N PHE A 43 -2.10 3.32 -3.31
CA PHE A 43 -0.85 2.58 -3.36
C PHE A 43 -1.09 1.18 -3.89
N ALA A 44 -0.31 0.77 -4.88
CA ALA A 44 -0.30 -0.60 -5.39
C ALA A 44 1.12 -1.16 -5.28
N ALA A 45 1.26 -2.38 -4.78
CA ALA A 45 2.55 -3.04 -4.63
C ALA A 45 2.45 -4.55 -4.80
N PHE A 46 3.58 -5.17 -5.11
CA PHE A 46 3.76 -6.62 -5.06
C PHE A 46 5.05 -6.98 -4.33
N ALA A 47 5.05 -8.16 -3.71
CA ALA A 47 6.19 -8.71 -3.00
C ALA A 47 6.13 -10.26 -2.95
N PRO A 48 7.28 -10.96 -2.80
CA PRO A 48 8.64 -10.45 -3.01
C PRO A 48 8.89 -10.01 -4.47
N VAL A 49 9.86 -9.13 -4.74
CA VAL A 49 10.09 -8.67 -6.12
C VAL A 49 10.65 -9.75 -7.05
N ARG A 50 11.49 -10.65 -6.54
CA ARG A 50 12.19 -11.65 -7.36
C ARG A 50 11.31 -12.84 -7.73
N ASP A 51 10.37 -13.20 -6.85
CA ASP A 51 9.38 -14.24 -7.04
C ASP A 51 8.05 -13.75 -6.44
N PRO A 52 7.22 -13.02 -7.21
CA PRO A 52 6.03 -12.36 -6.66
C PRO A 52 4.95 -13.35 -6.22
N GLU A 53 4.60 -13.30 -4.93
CA GLU A 53 3.56 -14.14 -4.34
C GLU A 53 2.25 -13.37 -4.10
N VAL A 54 2.34 -12.08 -3.74
CA VAL A 54 1.18 -11.26 -3.35
C VAL A 54 1.19 -9.90 -4.01
N VAL A 55 0.00 -9.45 -4.42
CA VAL A 55 -0.30 -8.07 -4.82
C VAL A 55 -1.23 -7.42 -3.80
N VAL A 56 -0.90 -6.21 -3.35
CA VAL A 56 -1.73 -5.39 -2.46
C VAL A 56 -2.06 -4.07 -3.15
N VAL A 57 -3.34 -3.72 -3.18
CA VAL A 57 -3.82 -2.41 -3.63
C VAL A 57 -4.62 -1.77 -2.51
N VAL A 58 -4.21 -0.57 -2.11
CA VAL A 58 -4.89 0.24 -1.08
C VAL A 58 -5.42 1.50 -1.73
N LEU A 59 -6.73 1.69 -1.60
CA LEU A 59 -7.43 2.93 -1.87
C LEU A 59 -7.98 3.47 -0.56
N VAL A 60 -7.65 4.72 -0.24
CA VAL A 60 -8.34 5.47 0.82
C VAL A 60 -9.07 6.63 0.18
N GLU A 61 -10.40 6.55 0.22
CA GLU A 61 -11.23 7.61 -0.33
C GLU A 61 -11.01 8.91 0.43
N ARG A 62 -10.83 10.02 -0.30
CA ARG A 62 -10.54 11.33 0.31
C ARG A 62 -9.37 11.27 1.31
N GLY A 63 -8.40 10.37 1.08
CA GLY A 63 -7.27 10.10 1.98
C GLY A 63 -6.04 10.97 1.73
N GLY A 64 -6.09 11.94 0.83
CA GLY A 64 -4.96 12.77 0.43
C GLY A 64 -3.88 11.99 -0.33
N LYS A 65 -2.63 12.08 0.12
CA LYS A 65 -1.47 11.58 -0.62
C LYS A 65 -1.26 10.07 -0.43
N GLY A 66 -1.21 9.33 -1.53
CA GLY A 66 -1.00 7.87 -1.55
C GLY A 66 0.23 7.39 -0.77
N GLY A 67 1.35 8.10 -0.89
CA GLY A 67 2.58 7.76 -0.19
C GLY A 67 2.54 7.93 1.34
N GLN A 68 1.69 8.83 1.85
CA GLN A 68 1.61 9.11 3.29
C GLN A 68 0.49 8.33 3.97
N VAL A 69 -0.54 7.91 3.22
CA VAL A 69 -1.72 7.25 3.79
C VAL A 69 -1.85 5.80 3.31
N ALA A 70 -1.82 5.55 2.01
CA ALA A 70 -2.04 4.21 1.48
C ALA A 70 -0.79 3.30 1.60
N ALA A 71 0.41 3.85 1.46
CA ALA A 71 1.66 3.08 1.59
C ALA A 71 1.89 2.48 3.00
N PRO A 72 1.71 3.20 4.13
CA PRO A 72 1.82 2.59 5.46
C PRO A 72 0.77 1.50 5.72
N ILE A 73 -0.41 1.58 5.12
CA ILE A 73 -1.44 0.53 5.23
C ILE A 73 -0.98 -0.73 4.48
N ALA A 74 -0.49 -0.57 3.26
CA ALA A 74 0.07 -1.69 2.49
C ALA A 74 1.25 -2.34 3.22
N ARG A 75 2.10 -1.56 3.90
CA ARG A 75 3.16 -2.07 4.77
C ARG A 75 2.63 -3.01 5.84
N LYS A 76 1.57 -2.63 6.55
CA LYS A 76 0.98 -3.46 7.61
C LYS A 76 0.43 -4.78 7.05
N ILE A 77 -0.26 -4.72 5.91
CA ILE A 77 -0.79 -5.92 5.23
C ILE A 77 0.33 -6.87 4.82
N LEU A 78 1.35 -6.35 4.14
CA LEU A 78 2.50 -7.16 3.72
C LEU A 78 3.28 -7.71 4.92
N ASN A 79 3.43 -6.94 6.01
CA ASN A 79 4.06 -7.42 7.23
C ASN A 79 3.29 -8.60 7.84
N ALA A 80 1.96 -8.49 7.88
CA ALA A 80 1.10 -9.55 8.39
C ALA A 80 1.18 -10.83 7.56
N ILE A 81 1.30 -10.71 6.23
CA ILE A 81 1.38 -11.86 5.32
C ILE A 81 2.72 -12.59 5.44
N PHE A 82 3.83 -11.83 5.44
CA PHE A 82 5.18 -12.43 5.30
C PHE A 82 5.90 -12.66 6.63
N PHE A 83 5.50 -12.00 7.72
CA PHE A 83 6.25 -12.03 8.98
C PHE A 83 5.40 -12.33 10.21
N GLU A 84 4.11 -12.01 10.19
CA GLU A 84 3.22 -12.47 11.25
C GLU A 84 2.80 -13.89 10.90
N LYS A 85 3.11 -14.84 11.78
CA LYS A 85 2.69 -16.23 11.59
C LYS A 85 1.18 -16.23 11.40
N VAL A 86 0.71 -16.44 10.18
CA VAL A 86 -0.62 -17.00 9.96
C VAL A 86 -0.54 -18.36 10.64
N ALA A 87 -1.03 -18.42 11.88
CA ALA A 87 -1.32 -19.69 12.50
C ALA A 87 -2.23 -20.39 11.51
N ALA A 88 -1.69 -21.39 10.80
CA ALA A 88 -2.47 -22.27 9.98
C ALA A 88 -3.61 -22.75 10.88
N VAL A 89 -4.83 -22.33 10.58
CA VAL A 89 -6.00 -22.92 11.20
C VAL A 89 -6.04 -24.33 10.64
N GLU A 90 -5.45 -25.27 11.36
CA GLU A 90 -5.75 -26.68 11.18
C GLU A 90 -7.23 -26.82 11.49
N ILE A 91 -8.05 -26.90 10.45
CA ILE A 91 -9.40 -27.44 10.57
C ILE A 91 -9.18 -28.92 10.86
N ALA A 92 -9.11 -29.28 12.13
CA ALA A 92 -9.17 -30.67 12.56
C ALA A 92 -10.48 -31.26 12.01
N GLY A 93 -10.34 -32.27 11.16
CA GLY A 93 -11.45 -33.09 10.64
C GLY A 93 -12.00 -34.02 11.70
#